data_AF-A0AAV9BDT7-F1
#
_entry.id   AF-A0AAV9BDT7-F1
#
_cell.length_a   1.000
_cell.length_b   1.000
_cell.length_c   1.000
_cell.angle_alpha   90.00
_cell.angle_beta   90.00
_cell.angle_gamma   90.00
#
_symmetry.space_group_name_H-M   'P 1'
#
loop_
_entity.id
_entity.type
_entity.pdbx_description
1 polymer ?
#
loop_
_entity_poly.entity_id
_entity_poly.type
_entity_poly.pdbx_seq_one_letter_code
_entity_poly.pdbx_strand_id
1 'polypeptide(L)' 'MATRIQVFLPCLISLHQSAFVKGRNITNSTLLAHELVRYLNTTAGVGRACIKIDLKKAFDSVRWPYLLAVLKGFNFPAH' A
#
# COMPACT_ATOMS: atom_id res chain seq x y z
N MET A 1 -11.64 1.27 16.71
CA MET A 1 -11.51 1.77 15.31
C MET A 1 -10.66 0.83 14.43
N ALA A 2 -9.43 0.49 14.84
CA ALA A 2 -8.53 -0.39 14.07
C ALA A 2 -9.16 -1.74 13.68
N THR A 3 -9.77 -2.47 14.62
CA THR A 3 -10.44 -3.76 14.35
C THR A 3 -11.59 -3.66 13.36
N ARG A 4 -12.29 -2.51 13.34
CA ARG A 4 -13.42 -2.28 12.42
C ARG A 4 -12.90 -1.99 11.00
N ILE A 5 -11.91 -1.11 10.88
CA ILE A 5 -11.24 -0.79 9.61
C ILE A 5 -10.56 -2.05 9.04
N GLN A 6 -10.01 -2.92 9.89
CA GLN A 6 -9.37 -4.16 9.47
C GLN A 6 -10.29 -5.08 8.66
N VAL A 7 -11.60 -5.10 8.96
CA VAL A 7 -12.58 -5.92 8.21
C VAL A 7 -12.79 -5.39 6.79
N PHE A 8 -12.70 -4.08 6.60
CA PHE A 8 -12.85 -3.42 5.29
C PHE A 8 -11.52 -3.24 4.56
N LEU A 9 -10.38 -3.42 5.23
CA LEU A 9 -9.06 -3.31 4.60
C LEU A 9 -8.97 -4.09 3.27
N PRO A 10 -9.40 -5.38 3.19
CA PRO A 10 -9.29 -6.17 1.97
C PRO A 10 -10.05 -5.60 0.76
N CYS A 11 -11.13 -4.84 0.94
CA CYS A 11 -11.85 -4.20 -0.15
C CYS A 11 -11.36 -2.78 -0.46
N LEU A 12 -10.69 -2.13 0.48
CA LEU A 12 -10.13 -0.78 0.31
C LEU A 12 -8.73 -0.78 -0.29
N ILE A 13 -7.96 -1.85 -0.08
CA ILE A 13 -6.57 -1.93 -0.50
C ILE A 13 -6.34 -3.05 -1.50
N SER A 14 -5.45 -2.78 -2.47
CA SER A 14 -5.00 -3.79 -3.43
C SER A 14 -4.41 -5.01 -2.73
N LEU A 15 -4.57 -6.19 -3.33
CA LEU A 15 -3.97 -7.44 -2.85
C LEU A 15 -2.44 -7.35 -2.73
N HIS A 16 -1.82 -6.48 -3.54
CA HIS A 16 -0.37 -6.26 -3.55
C HIS A 16 0.14 -5.42 -2.36
N GLN A 17 -0.74 -4.79 -1.59
CA GLN A 17 -0.35 -4.06 -0.38
C GLN A 17 -0.16 -5.03 0.80
N SER A 18 1.09 -5.42 1.05
CA SER A 18 1.45 -6.49 2.00
C SER A 18 1.86 -5.99 3.40
N ALA A 19 2.21 -4.71 3.55
CA ALA A 19 2.61 -4.14 4.84
C ALA A 19 1.40 -3.75 5.70
N PHE A 20 1.49 -3.96 7.01
CA PHE A 20 0.48 -3.56 8.02
C PHE A 20 -0.92 -4.16 7.85
N VAL A 21 -1.04 -5.29 7.12
CA VAL A 21 -2.29 -6.05 6.95
C VAL A 21 -2.14 -7.40 7.63
N LYS A 22 -3.05 -7.73 8.57
CA LYS A 22 -3.05 -9.03 9.23
C LYS A 22 -3.22 -10.15 8.19
N GLY A 23 -2.34 -11.15 8.22
CA GLY A 23 -2.40 -12.30 7.32
C GLY A 23 -1.71 -12.10 5.96
N ARG A 24 -1.14 -10.92 5.66
CA ARG A 24 -0.27 -10.73 4.51
C ARG A 24 1.19 -10.74 4.96
N ASN A 25 2.02 -11.49 4.25
CA ASN A 25 3.44 -11.65 4.57
C ASN A 25 4.28 -10.64 3.78
N ILE A 26 5.25 -10.01 4.45
CA ILE A 26 6.25 -9.13 3.85
C ILE A 26 7.12 -9.84 2.80
N THR A 27 7.26 -11.17 2.90
CA THR A 27 7.99 -11.97 1.90
C THR A 27 7.39 -11.82 0.50
N ASN A 28 6.09 -11.60 0.38
CA ASN A 28 5.43 -11.44 -0.91
C ASN A 28 5.84 -10.13 -1.62
N SER A 29 6.02 -9.03 -0.87
CA SER A 29 6.51 -7.77 -1.48
C SER A 29 7.97 -7.87 -1.90
N THR A 30 8.80 -8.55 -1.11
CA THR A 30 10.21 -8.79 -1.47
C THR A 30 10.34 -9.67 -2.71
N LEU A 31 9.53 -10.72 -2.83
CA LEU A 31 9.51 -11.58 -4.02
C LEU A 31 9.09 -10.79 -5.27
N LEU A 32 8.01 -10.02 -5.19
CA LEU A 32 7.55 -9.15 -6.29
C LEU A 32 8.63 -8.14 -6.71
N ALA A 33 9.34 -7.53 -5.75
CA ALA A 33 10.44 -6.62 -6.04
C ALA A 33 11.61 -7.32 -6.76
N HIS A 34 11.94 -8.54 -6.33
CA HIS A 34 12.98 -9.35 -6.95
C HIS A 34 12.61 -9.76 -8.38
N GLU A 35 11.37 -10.18 -8.62
CA GLU A 35 10.85 -10.47 -9.96
C GLU A 35 10.88 -9.24 -10.86
N LEU A 36 10.50 -8.07 -10.33
CA LEU A 36 10.54 -6.81 -11.07
C LEU A 36 11.96 -6.45 -11.50
N VAL A 37 12.94 -6.56 -10.60
CA VAL A 37 14.36 -6.32 -10.93
C VAL A 37 14.86 -7.32 -11.97
N ARG A 38 14.52 -8.60 -11.81
CA ARG A 38 14.88 -9.63 -12.78
C ARG A 38 14.30 -9.32 -14.17
N TYR A 39 13.02 -8.98 -14.25
CA TYR A 39 12.33 -8.64 -15.50
C TYR A 39 12.97 -7.44 -16.21
N LEU A 40 13.40 -6.43 -15.45
CA LEU A 40 14.13 -5.28 -15.99
C LEU A 40 15.50 -5.69 -16.54
N ASN A 41 16.19 -6.62 -15.87
CA ASN A 41 17.54 -7.06 -16.24
C ASN A 41 17.59 -8.08 -17.39
N THR A 42 16.55 -8.90 -17.58
CA THR A 42 16.57 -10.00 -18.57
C THR A 42 16.22 -9.60 -20.01
N THR A 43 15.81 -8.35 -20.25
CA THR A 43 15.27 -7.94 -21.56
C THR A 43 16.06 -6.78 -22.12
N ALA A 44 17.20 -7.09 -22.75
CA ALA A 44 18.01 -6.10 -23.44
C ALA A 44 17.23 -5.49 -24.61
N GLY A 45 17.21 -4.16 -24.72
CA GLY A 45 16.67 -3.43 -25.89
C GLY A 45 15.30 -2.78 -25.74
N VAL A 46 14.58 -2.99 -24.64
CA VAL A 46 13.33 -2.25 -24.33
C VAL A 46 13.61 -1.31 -23.16
N GLY A 47 13.44 0.00 -23.35
CA GLY A 47 13.61 1.00 -22.30
C GLY A 47 12.56 0.83 -21.21
N ARG A 48 12.86 0.04 -20.17
CA ARG A 48 11.98 -0.18 -19.02
C ARG A 48 12.57 0.47 -17.78
N ALA A 49 11.72 1.08 -16.97
CA ALA A 49 12.10 1.72 -15.73
C ALA A 49 11.17 1.29 -14.59
N CYS A 50 11.70 1.24 -13.37
CA CYS A 50 10.92 1.10 -12.16
C CYS A 50 10.81 2.45 -11.47
N ILE A 51 9.61 2.78 -10.98
CA ILE A 51 9.37 3.97 -10.17
C ILE A 51 9.12 3.51 -8.74
N LYS A 52 10.02 3.90 -7.84
CA LYS A 52 9.84 3.74 -6.39
C LYS A 52 9.43 5.08 -5.79
N ILE A 53 8.25 5.12 -5.17
CA ILE A 53 7.76 6.27 -4.41
C ILE A 53 7.94 5.97 -2.92
N ASP A 54 8.80 6.73 -2.25
CA ASP A 54 9.02 6.64 -0.80
C ASP A 54 8.41 7.85 -0.12
N LEU A 55 7.48 7.63 0.82
CA LEU A 55 6.82 8.70 1.56
C LEU A 55 7.54 8.92 2.89
N LYS A 56 8.38 9.95 2.94
CA LYS A 56 9.06 10.35 4.18
C LYS A 56 8.03 10.77 5.23
N LYS A 57 8.06 10.13 6.41
CA LYS A 57 7.22 10.47 7.58
C LYS A 57 5.74 10.58 7.22
N ALA A 58 5.17 9.49 6.71
CA ALA A 58 3.76 9.43 6.32
C ALA A 58 2.79 9.89 7.43
N PHE A 59 3.09 9.60 8.70
CA PHE A 59 2.24 10.04 9.82
C PHE A 59 2.38 11.54 10.15
N ASP A 60 3.53 12.16 9.88
CA ASP A 60 3.76 13.59 10.14
C ASP A 60 3.21 14.47 8.99
N SER A 61 3.14 13.92 7.78
CA SER A 61 2.78 14.65 6.55
C SER A 61 1.31 14.52 6.15
N VAL A 62 0.56 13.57 6.74
CA VAL A 62 -0.86 13.40 6.45
C VAL A 62 -1.67 14.55 7.05
N ARG A 63 -2.53 15.16 6.24
CA ARG A 63 -3.53 16.13 6.70
C ARG A 63 -4.67 15.40 7.41
N TRP A 64 -4.67 15.43 8.74
CA TRP A 64 -5.70 14.76 9.57
C TRP A 64 -7.15 15.10 9.21
N PRO A 65 -7.53 16.36 8.92
CA PRO A 65 -8.90 16.68 8.52
C PRO A 65 -9.31 15.99 7.21
N TYR A 66 -8.37 15.83 6.27
CA TYR A 66 -8.60 15.11 5.03
C TYR A 66 -8.80 13.61 5.28
N LEU A 67 -7.96 13.01 6.14
CA LEU A 67 -8.10 11.61 6.54
C LEU A 67 -9.49 11.35 7.17
N LEU A 68 -9.95 12.22 8.06
CA LEU A 68 -11.27 12.12 8.68
C LEU A 68 -12.40 12.27 7.65
N ALA A 69 -12.26 13.17 6.67
CA ALA A 69 -13.24 13.30 5.58
C ALA A 69 -13.32 12.04 4.72
N VAL A 70 -12.18 11.42 4.40
CA VAL A 70 -12.12 10.13 3.68
C VAL A 70 -12.82 9.03 4.48
N LEU A 71 -12.52 8.92 5.78
CA LEU A 71 -13.17 7.94 6.66
C LEU A 71 -14.69 8.14 6.74
N LYS A 72 -15.16 9.39 6.79
CA LYS A 72 -16.59 9.72 6.71
C LYS A 72 -17.20 9.31 5.37
N GLY A 73 -16.49 9.54 4.25
CA GLY A 73 -16.93 9.10 2.92
C GLY A 73 -17.08 7.58 2.79
N PHE A 74 -16.28 6.81 3.52
CA PHE A 74 -16.42 5.35 3.64
C PHE A 74 -17.45 4.91 4.70
N ASN A 75 -18.27 5.83 5.22
CA ASN A 75 -19.27 5.57 6.26
C ASN A 75 -18.71 4.96 7.55
N PHE A 76 -17.44 5.23 7.88
CA PHE A 76 -16.95 4.92 9.22
C PHE A 76 -17.59 5.87 10.24
N PRO A 77 -18.18 5.37 11.34
CA PRO A 77 -18.74 6.19 12.39
C PRO A 77 -17.70 7.13 12.98
N ALA A 78 -18.10 8.38 13.15
CA ALA A 78 -17.46 9.25 14.11
C ALA A 78 -17.94 8.77 15.48
N HIS A 79 -17.02 8.24 16.29
CA HIS A 79 -17.19 7.78 17.67
C HIS A 79 -17.67 6.32 17.80
#